data_AF-G2R5J4-F1
#
_entry.id   AF-G2R5J4-F1
#
_cell.length_a   1.000
_cell.length_b   1.000
_cell.length_c   1.000
_cell.angle_alpha   90.00
_cell.angle_beta   90.00
_cell.angle_gamma   90.00
#
_symmetry.space_group_name_H-M   'P 1'
#
loop_
_entity.id
_entity.type
_entity.pdbx_description
1 polymer ?
#
loop_
_entity_poly.entity_id
_entity_poly.type
_entity_poly.pdbx_seq_one_letter_code
_entity_poly.pdbx_strand_id
1 'polypeptide(L)'
;MNPYPTPPAPCARFDGIVHIQPSKEAAVLYAEWAANCPSTDTYIHMNLFCDASKSPEQDKGGIAVTFSQWLPGEPVNRPVIRAAWPVTPLYDRRLGEFLALSECLFVATQEILQFSNCPLLAGKTVVVRIFNDNMYNLEYLQGTRVLDQAIMTLARPVLDLIATQSVVIQKCGVSVRLEAHWIPGHEHN
;
A
#
# COMPACT_ATOMS: atom_id res chain seq x y z
N MET A 1 25.89 8.94 -32.94
CA MET A 1 25.93 8.86 -31.46
C MET A 1 24.70 9.59 -30.94
N ASN A 2 23.85 8.91 -30.18
CA ASN A 2 22.59 9.47 -29.68
C ASN A 2 22.91 10.46 -28.53
N PRO A 3 22.56 11.76 -28.61
CA PRO A 3 23.00 12.78 -27.66
C PRO A 3 22.16 12.86 -26.38
N TYR A 4 21.20 11.94 -26.20
CA TYR A 4 20.34 11.94 -25.02
C TYR A 4 20.89 10.99 -23.96
N PRO A 5 21.11 11.45 -22.71
CA PRO A 5 21.33 10.53 -21.61
C PRO A 5 20.09 9.62 -21.53
N THR A 6 20.34 8.31 -21.55
CA THR A 6 19.33 7.32 -21.20
C THR A 6 18.68 7.77 -19.88
N PRO A 7 17.35 7.92 -19.81
CA PRO A 7 16.71 8.26 -18.54
C PRO A 7 17.19 7.26 -17.48
N PRO A 8 17.44 7.71 -16.24
CA PRO A 8 17.83 6.81 -15.17
C PRO A 8 16.86 5.64 -15.14
N ALA A 9 17.40 4.42 -15.01
CA ALA A 9 16.63 3.19 -14.96
C ALA A 9 15.38 3.41 -14.09
N PRO A 10 14.19 2.90 -14.51
CA PRO A 10 12.97 3.12 -13.76
C PRO A 10 13.24 2.77 -12.29
N CYS A 11 13.03 3.75 -11.41
CA CYS A 11 13.10 3.54 -9.97
C CYS A 11 12.32 2.27 -9.66
N ALA A 12 12.91 1.38 -8.85
CA ALA A 12 12.35 0.07 -8.56
C ALA A 12 10.85 0.21 -8.28
N ARG A 13 10.04 -0.41 -9.14
CA ARG A 13 8.59 -0.23 -9.13
C ARG A 13 8.00 -1.15 -8.06
N PHE A 14 6.85 -0.74 -7.55
CA PHE A 14 6.01 -1.60 -6.70
C PHE A 14 5.77 -2.95 -7.40
N ASP A 15 6.17 -4.05 -6.75
CA ASP A 15 6.00 -5.41 -7.26
C ASP A 15 4.60 -5.96 -6.95
N GLY A 16 3.61 -5.36 -7.60
CA GLY A 16 2.21 -5.67 -7.44
C GLY A 16 1.35 -5.02 -8.51
N ILE A 17 0.04 -5.16 -8.39
CA ILE A 17 -0.92 -4.58 -9.33
C ILE A 17 -1.48 -3.29 -8.73
N VAL A 18 -1.47 -2.20 -9.51
CA VAL A 18 -2.13 -0.95 -9.15
C VAL A 18 -3.47 -0.86 -9.87
N HIS A 19 -4.53 -0.60 -9.11
CA HIS A 19 -5.90 -0.46 -9.59
C HIS A 19 -6.41 0.96 -9.31
N ILE A 20 -6.72 1.67 -10.40
CA ILE A 20 -7.39 2.98 -10.36
C ILE A 20 -8.72 2.80 -11.05
N GLN A 21 -9.81 2.91 -10.29
CA GLN A 21 -11.17 2.73 -10.82
C GLN A 21 -11.58 3.91 -11.69
N PRO A 22 -12.46 3.71 -12.68
CA PRO A 22 -12.87 4.76 -13.62
C PRO A 22 -13.71 5.87 -12.98
N SER A 23 -14.28 5.64 -11.78
CA SER A 23 -15.04 6.64 -11.04
C SER A 23 -14.88 6.46 -9.52
N LYS A 24 -15.22 7.52 -8.76
CA LYS A 24 -15.23 7.51 -7.29
C LYS A 24 -16.21 6.46 -6.76
N GLU A 25 -17.39 6.38 -7.36
CA GLU A 25 -18.45 5.43 -6.97
C GLU A 25 -17.98 3.99 -7.16
N ALA A 26 -17.32 3.68 -8.28
CA ALA A 26 -16.76 2.35 -8.54
C ALA A 26 -15.67 1.99 -7.52
N ALA A 27 -14.83 2.94 -7.11
CA ALA A 27 -13.82 2.75 -6.08
C ALA A 27 -14.43 2.45 -4.70
N VAL A 28 -15.45 3.21 -4.30
CA VAL A 28 -16.15 2.98 -3.02
C VAL A 28 -16.84 1.62 -3.01
N LEU A 29 -17.61 1.30 -4.05
CA LEU A 29 -18.30 0.01 -4.15
C LEU A 29 -17.33 -1.18 -4.10
N TYR A 30 -16.16 -1.03 -4.73
CA TYR A 30 -15.12 -2.06 -4.67
C TYR A 30 -14.52 -2.20 -3.27
N ALA A 31 -14.22 -1.08 -2.59
CA ALA A 31 -13.67 -1.11 -1.24
C ALA A 31 -14.67 -1.72 -0.23
N GLU A 32 -15.94 -1.38 -0.34
CA GLU A 32 -17.02 -1.97 0.47
C GLU A 32 -17.16 -3.47 0.22
N TRP A 33 -17.13 -3.89 -1.05
CA TRP A 33 -17.13 -5.31 -1.39
C TRP A 33 -15.90 -6.03 -0.83
N ALA A 34 -14.71 -5.45 -1.01
CA ALA A 34 -13.45 -6.05 -0.57
C ALA A 34 -13.41 -6.23 0.95
N ALA A 35 -13.87 -5.24 1.71
CA ALA A 35 -13.98 -5.30 3.17
C ALA A 35 -14.86 -6.45 3.66
N ASN A 36 -15.87 -6.84 2.88
CA ASN A 36 -16.80 -7.92 3.19
C ASN A 36 -16.51 -9.23 2.43
N CYS A 37 -15.42 -9.28 1.64
CA CYS A 37 -15.12 -10.42 0.79
C CYS A 37 -14.67 -11.62 1.63
N PRO A 38 -15.45 -12.73 1.68
CA PRO A 38 -15.12 -13.87 2.52
C PRO A 38 -13.90 -14.61 1.96
N SER A 39 -13.08 -15.16 2.86
CA SER A 39 -12.02 -16.09 2.45
C SER A 39 -12.63 -17.38 1.89
N THR A 40 -11.93 -17.98 0.94
CA THR A 40 -12.34 -19.19 0.22
C THR A 40 -11.30 -20.30 0.35
N ASP A 41 -11.52 -21.43 -0.31
CA ASP A 41 -10.54 -22.52 -0.40
C ASP A 41 -9.31 -22.14 -1.23
N THR A 42 -9.39 -21.09 -2.06
CA THR A 42 -8.28 -20.65 -2.91
C THR A 42 -7.65 -19.34 -2.43
N TYR A 43 -8.47 -18.40 -1.96
CA TYR A 43 -8.03 -17.04 -1.63
C TYR A 43 -8.34 -16.67 -0.19
N ILE A 44 -7.38 -16.05 0.48
CA ILE A 44 -7.56 -15.42 1.77
C ILE A 44 -7.34 -13.92 1.60
N HIS A 45 -8.26 -13.09 2.09
CA HIS A 45 -8.24 -11.66 1.86
C HIS A 45 -7.71 -10.89 3.07
N MET A 46 -6.73 -10.02 2.83
CA MET A 46 -6.20 -9.07 3.81
C MET A 46 -6.37 -7.68 3.22
N ASN A 47 -7.20 -6.85 3.85
CA ASN A 47 -7.48 -5.49 3.41
C ASN A 47 -6.89 -4.50 4.41
N LEU A 48 -6.06 -3.58 3.93
CA LEU A 48 -5.44 -2.51 4.70
C LEU A 48 -5.84 -1.18 4.08
N PHE A 49 -6.17 -0.20 4.92
CA PHE A 49 -6.45 1.16 4.50
C PHE A 49 -5.41 2.07 5.14
N CYS A 50 -4.83 2.98 4.37
CA CYS A 50 -3.85 3.92 4.89
C CYS A 50 -4.05 5.33 4.39
N ASP A 51 -3.65 6.27 5.24
CA ASP A 51 -3.76 7.69 5.00
C ASP A 51 -2.60 8.41 5.70
N ALA A 52 -2.28 9.60 5.21
CA ALA A 52 -1.31 10.48 5.80
C ALA A 52 -1.81 11.92 5.86
N SER A 53 -1.54 12.57 6.99
CA SER A 53 -1.80 13.99 7.16
C SER A 53 -0.49 14.74 7.37
N LYS A 54 -0.39 15.93 6.77
CA LYS A 54 0.70 16.88 7.01
C LYS A 54 0.12 18.12 7.69
N SER A 55 0.80 18.62 8.72
CA SER A 55 0.50 19.94 9.27
C SER A 55 0.78 21.03 8.22
N PRO A 56 -0.14 21.98 7.99
CA PRO A 56 0.11 23.10 7.07
C PRO A 56 1.21 24.05 7.55
N GLU A 57 1.37 24.17 8.87
CA GLU A 57 2.21 25.19 9.51
C GLU A 57 3.58 24.64 9.94
N GLN A 58 3.77 23.33 9.91
CA GLN A 58 4.93 22.66 10.48
C GLN A 58 5.39 21.52 9.57
N ASP A 59 6.69 21.26 9.54
CA ASP A 59 7.27 20.10 8.84
C ASP A 59 7.09 18.81 9.64
N LYS A 60 5.84 18.54 10.04
CA LYS A 60 5.44 17.33 10.75
C LYS A 60 4.08 16.84 10.26
N GLY A 61 3.82 15.56 10.48
CA GLY A 61 2.53 14.97 10.19
C GLY A 61 2.35 13.63 10.88
N GLY A 62 1.41 12.84 10.37
CA GLY A 62 1.14 11.50 10.86
C GLY A 62 0.75 10.58 9.73
N ILE A 63 0.97 9.29 9.97
CA ILE A 63 0.44 8.22 9.12
C ILE A 63 -0.44 7.33 9.98
N ALA A 64 -1.45 6.73 9.35
CA ALA A 64 -2.26 5.70 9.95
C ALA A 64 -2.48 4.56 8.97
N VAL A 65 -2.49 3.34 9.49
CA VAL A 65 -2.90 2.12 8.81
C VAL A 65 -3.97 1.47 9.66
N THR A 66 -5.13 1.23 9.08
CA THR A 66 -6.18 0.40 9.67
C THR A 66 -6.31 -0.89 8.88
N PHE A 67 -6.38 -2.00 9.59
CA PHE A 67 -6.54 -3.31 9.01
C PHE A 67 -7.28 -4.21 9.98
N SER A 68 -7.85 -5.25 9.43
CA SER A 68 -8.41 -6.35 10.18
C SER A 68 -7.27 -7.32 10.49
N GLN A 69 -6.97 -7.56 11.77
CA GLN A 69 -5.94 -8.52 12.19
C GLN A 69 -6.17 -9.83 11.46
N TRP A 70 -5.12 -10.33 10.81
CA TRP A 70 -5.25 -11.46 9.93
C TRP A 70 -5.22 -12.76 10.73
N LEU A 71 -6.36 -13.44 10.72
CA LEU A 71 -6.54 -14.71 11.42
C LEU A 71 -7.01 -15.75 10.40
N PRO A 72 -6.10 -16.58 9.86
CA PRO A 72 -6.46 -17.59 8.87
C PRO A 72 -7.61 -18.49 9.38
N GLY A 73 -8.72 -18.54 8.64
CA GLY A 73 -9.88 -19.39 8.95
C GLY A 73 -10.93 -18.79 9.88
N GLU A 74 -10.73 -17.59 10.42
CA GLU A 74 -11.72 -16.92 11.28
C GLU A 74 -12.64 -16.00 10.45
N PRO A 75 -13.97 -16.01 10.71
CA PRO A 75 -14.91 -15.12 10.03
C PRO A 75 -14.88 -13.69 10.57
N VAL A 76 -14.31 -13.46 11.76
CA VAL A 76 -14.28 -12.14 12.41
C VAL A 76 -12.84 -11.72 12.68
N ASN A 77 -12.35 -10.80 11.86
CA ASN A 77 -11.06 -10.17 12.08
C ASN A 77 -11.22 -8.98 13.03
N ARG A 78 -10.31 -8.86 14.02
CA ARG A 78 -10.33 -7.73 14.96
C ARG A 78 -9.78 -6.48 14.28
N PRO A 79 -10.45 -5.31 14.35
CA PRO A 79 -9.90 -4.09 13.79
C PRO A 79 -8.67 -3.66 14.59
N VAL A 80 -7.58 -3.35 13.89
CA VAL A 80 -6.31 -2.87 14.43
C VAL A 80 -5.94 -1.59 13.72
N ILE A 81 -5.46 -0.62 14.49
CA ILE A 81 -4.91 0.64 13.97
C ILE A 81 -3.45 0.71 14.39
N ARG A 82 -2.56 0.94 13.42
CA ARG A 82 -1.17 1.35 13.66
C ARG A 82 -0.99 2.76 13.15
N ALA A 83 -0.48 3.63 14.01
CA ALA A 83 -0.27 5.03 13.70
C ALA A 83 1.10 5.49 14.20
N ALA A 84 1.70 6.43 13.48
CA ALA A 84 2.92 7.11 13.89
C ALA A 84 2.67 8.62 13.92
N TRP A 85 2.90 9.23 15.07
CA TRP A 85 2.83 10.68 15.26
C TRP A 85 3.79 11.14 16.38
N PRO A 86 4.55 12.24 16.20
CA PRO A 86 4.70 12.96 14.94
C PRO A 86 5.73 12.25 14.03
N VAL A 87 5.44 12.22 12.73
CA VAL A 87 6.44 11.94 11.69
C VAL A 87 7.17 13.24 11.40
N THR A 88 8.47 13.29 11.70
CA THR A 88 9.32 14.46 11.45
C THR A 88 10.65 14.07 10.82
N PRO A 89 11.15 14.85 9.83
CA PRO A 89 10.43 15.89 9.12
C PRO A 89 9.42 15.31 8.10
N LEU A 90 8.28 15.98 7.92
CA LEU A 90 7.33 15.68 6.83
C LEU A 90 7.07 16.93 5.99
N TYR A 91 7.88 17.11 4.95
CA TYR A 91 7.86 18.32 4.12
C TYR A 91 6.69 18.36 3.12
N ASP A 92 6.20 17.20 2.66
CA ASP A 92 5.16 17.09 1.65
C ASP A 92 4.15 16.00 2.02
N ARG A 93 2.87 16.22 1.72
CA ARG A 93 1.81 15.24 1.99
C ARG A 93 2.06 13.94 1.23
N ARG A 94 2.51 14.00 -0.03
CA ARG A 94 2.80 12.81 -0.88
C ARG A 94 3.85 11.90 -0.25
N LEU A 95 4.84 12.48 0.45
CA LEU A 95 5.83 11.69 1.20
C LEU A 95 5.14 10.91 2.33
N GLY A 96 4.21 11.54 3.04
CA GLY A 96 3.41 10.89 4.08
C GLY A 96 2.62 9.71 3.54
N GLU A 97 1.99 9.89 2.38
CA GLU A 97 1.21 8.84 1.72
C GLU A 97 2.08 7.65 1.30
N PHE A 98 3.29 7.89 0.79
CA PHE A 98 4.25 6.81 0.54
C PHE A 98 4.68 6.11 1.83
N LEU A 99 4.89 6.84 2.94
CA LEU A 99 5.19 6.24 4.23
C LEU A 99 4.04 5.36 4.74
N ALA A 100 2.80 5.81 4.57
CA ALA A 100 1.61 5.05 4.94
C ALA A 100 1.47 3.76 4.09
N LEU A 101 1.74 3.82 2.78
CA LEU A 101 1.82 2.66 1.89
C LEU A 101 2.93 1.67 2.31
N SER A 102 4.11 2.19 2.66
CA SER A 102 5.22 1.36 3.16
C SER A 102 4.87 0.67 4.48
N GLU A 103 4.18 1.36 5.40
CA GLU A 103 3.72 0.78 6.66
C GLU A 103 2.68 -0.34 6.41
N CYS A 104 1.79 -0.18 5.43
CA CYS A 104 0.88 -1.27 5.02
C CYS A 104 1.64 -2.51 4.55
N LEU A 105 2.66 -2.35 3.71
CA LEU A 105 3.48 -3.47 3.24
C LEU A 105 4.23 -4.15 4.38
N PHE A 106 4.78 -3.36 5.31
CA PHE A 106 5.43 -3.88 6.49
C PHE A 106 4.46 -4.70 7.36
N VAL A 107 3.30 -4.14 7.68
CA VAL A 107 2.25 -4.81 8.47
C VAL A 107 1.82 -6.11 7.80
N ALA A 108 1.46 -6.07 6.52
CA ALA A 108 1.04 -7.25 5.78
C ALA A 108 2.12 -8.34 5.79
N THR A 109 3.39 -7.95 5.62
CA THR A 109 4.52 -8.88 5.69
C THR A 109 4.65 -9.52 7.07
N GLN A 110 4.53 -8.74 8.16
CA GLN A 110 4.62 -9.28 9.52
C GLN A 110 3.47 -10.23 9.84
N GLU A 111 2.24 -9.85 9.49
CA GLU A 111 1.06 -10.70 9.67
C GLU A 111 1.25 -12.02 8.90
N ILE A 112 1.63 -11.97 7.62
CA ILE A 112 1.87 -13.19 6.82
C ILE A 112 2.95 -14.07 7.43
N LEU A 113 4.10 -13.49 7.80
CA LEU A 113 5.21 -14.25 8.39
C LEU A 113 4.80 -14.95 9.69
N GLN A 114 4.03 -14.28 10.53
CA GLN A 114 3.54 -14.83 11.80
C GLN A 114 2.78 -16.15 11.61
N PHE A 115 2.01 -16.29 10.53
CA PHE A 115 1.24 -17.51 10.25
C PHE A 115 1.72 -18.27 9.01
N SER A 116 2.94 -18.02 8.52
CA SER A 116 3.49 -18.67 7.31
C SER A 116 3.48 -20.21 7.37
N ASN A 117 3.56 -20.80 8.57
CA ASN A 117 3.49 -22.25 8.80
C ASN A 117 2.08 -22.75 9.13
N CYS A 118 1.04 -21.93 9.01
CA CYS A 118 -0.34 -22.32 9.31
C CYS A 118 -0.87 -23.29 8.23
N PRO A 119 -1.35 -24.49 8.59
CA PRO A 119 -1.89 -25.47 7.64
C PRO A 119 -3.06 -24.91 6.80
N LEU A 120 -3.81 -23.94 7.32
CA LEU A 120 -4.94 -23.32 6.62
C LEU A 120 -4.51 -22.51 5.38
N LEU A 121 -3.22 -22.19 5.25
CA LEU A 121 -2.65 -21.47 4.10
C LEU A 121 -2.08 -22.40 3.03
N ALA A 122 -1.94 -23.70 3.32
CA ALA A 122 -1.34 -24.65 2.41
C ALA A 122 -2.10 -24.67 1.07
N GLY A 123 -1.40 -24.35 -0.02
CA GLY A 123 -1.96 -24.30 -1.37
C GLY A 123 -2.88 -23.09 -1.65
N LYS A 124 -3.05 -22.17 -0.70
CA LYS A 124 -3.86 -20.95 -0.88
C LYS A 124 -3.01 -19.75 -1.29
N THR A 125 -3.67 -18.73 -1.83
CA THR A 125 -3.08 -17.41 -2.11
C THR A 125 -3.63 -16.36 -1.16
N VAL A 126 -2.76 -15.64 -0.49
CA VAL A 126 -3.12 -14.46 0.31
C VAL A 126 -3.20 -13.26 -0.62
N VAL A 127 -4.38 -12.65 -0.73
CA VAL A 127 -4.60 -11.42 -1.49
C VAL A 127 -4.49 -10.24 -0.53
N VAL A 128 -3.40 -9.49 -0.64
CA VAL A 128 -3.13 -8.28 0.14
C VAL A 128 -3.61 -7.08 -0.67
N ARG A 129 -4.61 -6.37 -0.16
CA ARG A 129 -5.15 -5.15 -0.77
C ARG A 129 -4.83 -3.96 0.11
N ILE A 130 -4.16 -2.98 -0.48
CA ILE A 130 -3.84 -1.72 0.18
C ILE A 130 -4.68 -0.63 -0.46
N PHE A 131 -5.53 0.02 0.31
CA PHE A 131 -6.36 1.13 -0.09
C PHE A 131 -5.73 2.45 0.34
N ASN A 132 -5.50 3.35 -0.62
CA ASN A 132 -4.94 4.68 -0.38
C ASN A 132 -5.68 5.71 -1.23
N ASP A 133 -5.85 6.92 -0.69
CA ASP A 133 -6.64 7.96 -1.35
C ASP A 133 -5.84 8.85 -2.32
N ASN A 134 -4.52 8.75 -2.28
CA ASN A 134 -3.64 9.54 -3.12
C ASN A 134 -3.42 8.89 -4.49
N MET A 135 -4.32 9.19 -5.43
CA MET A 135 -4.24 8.72 -6.81
C MET A 135 -2.89 9.04 -7.47
N TYR A 136 -2.33 10.22 -7.20
CA TYR A 136 -1.07 10.68 -7.77
C TYR A 136 0.10 9.74 -7.42
N ASN A 137 0.17 9.29 -6.15
CA ASN A 137 1.18 8.34 -5.71
C ASN A 137 1.01 6.96 -6.37
N LEU A 138 -0.23 6.48 -6.50
CA LEU A 138 -0.53 5.20 -7.13
C LEU A 138 -0.19 5.21 -8.63
N GLU A 139 -0.53 6.27 -9.36
CA GLU A 139 -0.13 6.44 -10.77
C GLU A 139 1.39 6.46 -10.94
N TYR A 140 2.13 7.03 -9.98
CA TYR A 140 3.59 6.97 -9.99
C TYR A 140 4.09 5.53 -9.80
N LEU A 141 3.54 4.78 -8.82
CA LEU A 141 3.91 3.38 -8.60
C LEU A 141 3.60 2.48 -9.82
N GLN A 142 2.52 2.79 -10.54
CA GLN A 142 2.16 2.13 -11.80
C GLN A 142 3.07 2.55 -12.99
N GLY A 143 3.79 3.66 -12.86
CA GLY A 143 4.65 4.21 -13.90
C GLY A 143 3.91 5.01 -14.98
N THR A 144 2.67 5.45 -14.71
CA THR A 144 1.88 6.32 -15.57
C THR A 144 2.06 7.81 -15.24
N ARG A 145 2.65 8.11 -14.07
CA ARG A 145 2.98 9.48 -13.64
C ARG A 145 4.47 9.62 -13.32
N VAL A 146 4.97 10.84 -13.43
CA VAL A 146 6.34 11.24 -13.05
C VAL A 146 6.26 12.19 -11.85
N LEU A 147 7.05 11.92 -10.81
CA LEU A 147 7.23 12.84 -9.68
C LEU A 147 8.22 13.94 -10.06
N ASP A 148 8.00 15.15 -9.54
CA ASP A 148 8.98 16.22 -9.65
C ASP A 148 10.30 15.88 -8.92
N GLN A 149 11.42 16.44 -9.38
CA GLN A 149 12.76 16.07 -8.89
C GLN A 149 12.97 16.36 -7.39
N ALA A 150 12.34 17.41 -6.87
CA ALA A 150 12.45 17.79 -5.47
C ALA A 150 11.79 16.72 -4.58
N ILE A 151 10.57 16.33 -4.94
CA ILE A 151 9.82 15.29 -4.24
C ILE A 151 10.44 13.92 -4.43
N MET A 152 10.93 13.61 -5.64
CA MET A 152 11.70 12.38 -5.89
C MET A 152 12.87 12.24 -4.93
N THR A 153 13.61 13.33 -4.72
CA THR A 153 14.78 13.33 -3.82
C THR A 153 14.36 13.03 -2.37
N LEU A 154 13.25 13.62 -1.92
CA LEU A 154 12.71 13.40 -0.58
C LEU A 154 12.10 12.01 -0.40
N ALA A 155 11.37 11.52 -1.41
CA ALA A 155 10.64 10.26 -1.37
C ALA A 155 11.52 9.05 -1.72
N ARG A 156 12.73 9.24 -2.27
CA ARG A 156 13.58 8.13 -2.73
C ARG A 156 13.78 7.02 -1.69
N PRO A 157 14.11 7.31 -0.42
CA PRO A 157 14.30 6.27 0.58
C PRO A 157 13.04 5.42 0.82
N VAL A 158 11.87 6.05 0.90
CA VAL A 158 10.60 5.30 1.09
C VAL A 158 10.17 4.57 -0.17
N LEU A 159 10.46 5.09 -1.36
CA LEU A 159 10.20 4.40 -2.62
C LEU A 159 11.05 3.14 -2.78
N ASP A 160 12.35 3.22 -2.45
CA ASP A 160 13.23 2.05 -2.44
C ASP A 160 12.76 1.01 -1.39
N LEU A 161 12.22 1.47 -0.26
CA LEU A 161 11.63 0.60 0.77
C LEU A 161 10.34 -0.08 0.27
N ILE A 162 9.42 0.65 -0.36
CA ILE A 162 8.19 0.09 -0.98
C ILE A 162 8.55 -0.98 -2.01
N ALA A 163 9.52 -0.69 -2.88
CA ALA A 163 9.98 -1.66 -3.88
C ALA A 163 10.58 -2.91 -3.23
N THR A 164 11.40 -2.73 -2.20
CA THR A 164 11.99 -3.84 -1.46
C THR A 164 10.93 -4.68 -0.75
N GLN A 165 10.00 -4.04 -0.02
CA GLN A 165 8.96 -4.72 0.74
C GLN A 165 7.96 -5.46 -0.16
N SER A 166 7.60 -4.87 -1.31
CA SER A 166 6.70 -5.53 -2.29
C SER A 166 7.33 -6.80 -2.90
N VAL A 167 8.66 -6.87 -3.02
CA VAL A 167 9.36 -8.11 -3.39
C VAL A 167 9.50 -9.08 -2.20
N VAL A 168 9.76 -8.56 -1.00
CA VAL A 168 9.97 -9.39 0.20
C VAL A 168 8.69 -10.13 0.61
N ILE A 169 7.52 -9.50 0.52
CA ILE A 169 6.25 -10.13 0.90
C ILE A 169 5.95 -11.38 0.07
N GLN A 170 6.44 -11.43 -1.18
CA GLN A 170 6.33 -12.58 -2.09
C GLN A 170 7.19 -13.78 -1.64
N LYS A 171 8.12 -13.57 -0.71
CA LYS A 171 9.07 -14.58 -0.21
C LYS A 171 8.70 -15.12 1.17
N CYS A 172 7.52 -14.81 1.69
CA CYS A 172 7.07 -15.22 3.03
C CYS A 172 6.64 -16.70 3.14
N GLY A 173 6.99 -17.56 2.17
CA GLY A 173 6.66 -18.98 2.20
C GLY A 173 5.22 -19.34 1.83
N VAL A 174 4.39 -18.34 1.52
CA VAL A 174 3.02 -18.50 1.01
C VAL A 174 2.86 -17.74 -0.31
N SER A 175 1.93 -18.15 -1.16
CA SER A 175 1.58 -17.42 -2.39
C SER A 175 0.92 -16.10 -2.01
N VAL A 176 1.44 -14.97 -2.51
CA VAL A 176 0.90 -13.63 -2.24
C VAL A 176 0.50 -12.96 -3.55
N ARG A 177 -0.70 -12.38 -3.57
CA ARG A 177 -1.14 -11.45 -4.62
C ARG A 177 -1.25 -10.07 -3.99
N LEU A 178 -0.39 -9.15 -4.43
CA LEU A 178 -0.32 -7.80 -3.90
C LEU A 178 -1.05 -6.82 -4.82
N GLU A 179 -1.96 -6.06 -4.25
CA GLU A 179 -2.78 -5.07 -4.96
C GLU A 179 -2.80 -3.75 -4.20
N ALA A 180 -2.59 -2.64 -4.91
CA ALA A 180 -2.84 -1.30 -4.41
C ALA A 180 -4.04 -0.70 -5.14
N HIS A 181 -5.01 -0.18 -4.39
CA HIS A 181 -6.28 0.32 -4.89
C HIS A 181 -6.46 1.77 -4.50
N TRP A 182 -6.82 2.59 -5.47
CA TRP A 182 -7.27 3.95 -5.20
C TRP A 182 -8.70 3.94 -4.62
N ILE A 183 -8.92 4.74 -3.59
CA ILE A 183 -10.26 5.07 -3.06
C ILE A 183 -10.40 6.59 -2.87
N PRO A 184 -11.58 7.19 -3.04
CA PRO A 184 -11.71 8.62 -2.83
C PRO A 184 -11.56 8.98 -1.35
N GLY A 185 -10.72 9.99 -1.08
CA GLY A 185 -10.64 10.67 0.21
C GLY A 185 -11.76 11.71 0.38
N HIS A 186 -11.82 12.32 1.57
CA HIS A 186 -12.91 13.21 1.98
C HIS A 186 -13.06 14.52 1.16
N GLU A 187 -12.08 14.90 0.33
CA GLU A 187 -12.03 16.24 -0.30
C GLU A 187 -11.96 16.28 -1.83
N HIS A 188 -12.32 15.20 -2.52
CA HIS A 188 -12.42 15.27 -3.98
C HIS A 188 -13.88 15.36 -4.40
N ASN A 189 -14.36 16.58 -4.63
CA ASN A 189 -15.40 16.89 -5.62
C ASN A 189 -14.69 17.30 -6.90
#